data_AF-A0AAN0KFH3-F1
#
_entry.id   AF-A0AAN0KFH3-F1
#
_cell.length_a   1.000
_cell.length_b   1.000
_cell.length_c   1.000
_cell.angle_alpha   90.00
_cell.angle_beta   90.00
_cell.angle_gamma   90.00
#
_symmetry.space_group_name_H-M   'P 1'
#
loop_
_entity.id
_entity.type
_entity.pdbx_description
1 polymer ?
#
loop_
_entity_poly.entity_id
_entity_poly.type
_entity_poly.pdbx_seq_one_letter_code
_entity_poly.pdbx_strand_id
1 'polypeptide(L)'
;MTLYDTMVSAIRAHWSQHDNAYPQCIELDATSLKDFIETRKIVRKGLGSPPSTEAVQTLLGVKLVPGDTNALVAKDGTRVPLG
;
A
#
# COMPACT_ATOMS: atom_id res chain seq x y z
N MET A 1 5.03 7.64 13.32
CA MET A 1 4.80 6.42 12.51
C MET A 1 4.73 6.88 11.06
N THR A 2 5.46 6.25 10.13
CA THR A 2 5.41 6.65 8.71
C THR A 2 4.13 6.12 8.06
N LEU A 3 3.70 6.70 6.93
CA LEU A 3 2.58 6.15 6.15
C LEU A 3 2.83 4.69 5.75
N TYR A 4 4.08 4.32 5.45
CA TYR A 4 4.47 2.94 5.19
C TYR A 4 4.18 2.01 6.38
N ASP A 5 4.57 2.43 7.59
CA ASP A 5 4.31 1.65 8.81
C ASP A 5 2.81 1.52 9.09
N THR A 6 2.05 2.60 8.83
CA THR A 6 0.58 2.59 8.96
C THR A 6 -0.06 1.61 7.98
N MET A 7 0.36 1.63 6.69
CA MET A 7 -0.13 0.69 5.69
C MET A 7 0.17 -0.76 6.07
N VAL A 8 1.40 -1.07 6.47
CA VAL A 8 1.79 -2.43 6.88
C VAL A 8 0.99 -2.87 8.10
N SER A 9 0.79 -1.98 9.07
CA SER A 9 0.00 -2.29 10.28
C SER A 9 -1.47 -2.53 9.93
N ALA A 10 -2.05 -1.72 9.05
CA ALA A 10 -3.44 -1.87 8.61
C ALA A 10 -3.66 -3.16 7.81
N ILE A 11 -2.73 -3.54 6.92
CA ILE A 11 -2.79 -4.83 6.19
C ILE A 11 -2.77 -6.00 7.18
N ARG A 12 -1.86 -5.97 8.16
CA ARG A 12 -1.76 -7.04 9.17
C ARG A 12 -3.00 -7.12 10.05
N ALA A 13 -3.54 -5.98 10.47
CA ALA A 13 -4.78 -5.93 11.23
C ALA A 13 -5.95 -6.51 10.42
N HIS A 14 -6.05 -6.16 9.13
CA HIS A 14 -7.07 -6.69 8.24
C HIS A 14 -6.96 -8.22 8.11
N TRP A 15 -5.78 -8.76 7.83
CA TRP A 15 -5.59 -10.22 7.77
C TRP A 15 -6.00 -10.94 9.06
N SER A 16 -5.66 -10.37 10.22
CA SER A 16 -6.05 -10.93 11.52
C SER A 16 -7.57 -10.95 11.72
N GLN A 17 -8.28 -9.90 11.27
CA GLN A 17 -9.73 -9.75 11.45
C GLN A 17 -10.55 -10.51 10.40
N HIS A 18 -9.95 -10.87 9.26
CA HIS A 18 -10.66 -11.42 8.10
C HIS A 18 -10.12 -12.78 7.64
N ASP A 19 -9.60 -13.60 8.55
CA ASP A 19 -9.10 -14.96 8.26
C ASP A 19 -8.07 -14.99 7.12
N ASN A 20 -7.09 -14.09 7.19
CA ASN A 20 -6.04 -13.87 6.19
C ASN A 20 -6.53 -13.50 4.79
N ALA A 21 -7.81 -13.14 4.63
CA ALA A 21 -8.31 -12.64 3.36
C ALA A 21 -7.69 -11.28 3.05
N TYR A 22 -7.34 -11.06 1.78
CA TYR A 22 -6.73 -9.80 1.37
C TYR A 22 -7.74 -8.64 1.37
N PRO A 23 -7.29 -7.41 1.70
CA PRO A 23 -8.01 -6.19 1.35
C PRO A 23 -8.21 -6.10 -0.17
N GLN A 24 -9.18 -5.30 -0.60
CA GLN A 24 -9.38 -5.02 -2.02
C GLN A 24 -8.22 -4.20 -2.59
N CYS A 25 -7.81 -3.13 -1.88
CA CYS A 25 -6.69 -2.27 -2.24
C CYS A 25 -6.26 -1.37 -1.09
N ILE A 26 -5.17 -0.65 -1.30
CA ILE A 26 -4.87 0.60 -0.62
C ILE A 26 -5.06 1.73 -1.63
N GLU A 27 -5.95 2.65 -1.31
CA GLU A 27 -6.09 3.93 -1.98
C GLU A 27 -5.09 4.91 -1.37
N LEU A 28 -4.36 5.62 -2.23
CA LEU A 28 -3.46 6.69 -1.81
C LEU A 28 -3.79 7.96 -2.58
N ASP A 29 -3.71 9.10 -1.89
CA ASP A 29 -3.75 10.39 -2.56
C ASP A 29 -2.55 10.55 -3.52
N ALA A 30 -2.65 11.52 -4.44
CA ALA A 30 -1.66 11.71 -5.49
C ALA A 30 -0.24 11.97 -4.94
N THR A 31 -0.12 12.66 -3.83
CA THR A 31 1.16 12.98 -3.19
C THR A 31 1.75 11.71 -2.56
N SER A 32 0.96 11.03 -1.75
CA SER A 32 1.34 9.81 -1.03
C SER A 32 1.73 8.67 -1.98
N LEU A 33 0.99 8.51 -3.09
CA LEU A 33 1.30 7.51 -4.11
C LEU A 33 2.62 7.82 -4.82
N LYS A 34 2.86 9.09 -5.17
CA LYS A 34 4.11 9.53 -5.79
C LYS A 34 5.29 9.29 -4.86
N ASP A 35 5.18 9.70 -3.60
CA ASP A 35 6.23 9.55 -2.58
C ASP A 35 6.57 8.06 -2.34
N PHE A 36 5.56 7.20 -2.30
CA PHE A 36 5.76 5.75 -2.20
C PHE A 36 6.55 5.20 -3.40
N ILE A 37 6.17 5.57 -4.63
CA ILE A 37 6.83 5.11 -5.86
C ILE A 37 8.29 5.59 -5.89
N GLU A 38 8.54 6.86 -5.57
CA GLU A 38 9.88 7.43 -5.58
C GLU A 38 10.77 6.80 -4.51
N THR A 39 10.27 6.63 -3.29
CA THR A 39 10.99 5.94 -2.20
C THR A 39 11.35 4.52 -2.60
N ARG A 40 10.41 3.77 -3.18
CA ARG A 40 10.66 2.39 -3.62
C ARG A 40 11.69 2.32 -4.75
N LYS A 41 11.70 3.28 -5.67
CA LYS A 41 12.74 3.39 -6.72
C LYS A 41 14.11 3.62 -6.12
N ILE A 42 14.24 4.52 -5.14
CA ILE A 42 15.50 4.80 -4.43
C ILE A 42 16.00 3.54 -3.73
N VAL A 43 15.14 2.87 -2.95
CA VAL A 43 15.51 1.64 -2.22
C VAL A 43 15.93 0.53 -3.18
N ARG A 44 15.18 0.25 -4.25
CA ARG A 44 15.55 -0.77 -5.24
C ARG A 44 16.89 -0.48 -5.91
N LYS A 45 17.15 0.78 -6.27
CA LYS A 45 18.44 1.21 -6.82
C LYS A 45 19.57 0.96 -5.82
N GLY A 46 19.37 1.32 -4.55
CA GLY A 46 20.36 1.08 -3.49
C GLY A 46 20.66 -0.40 -3.24
N LEU A 47 19.66 -1.26 -3.43
CA LEU A 47 19.81 -2.72 -3.33
C LEU A 47 20.36 -3.38 -4.61
N GLY A 48 20.68 -2.63 -5.66
CA GLY A 48 21.11 -3.19 -6.95
C GLY A 48 20.02 -4.02 -7.64
N SER A 49 18.75 -3.87 -7.22
CA SER A 49 17.63 -4.60 -7.81
C SER A 49 17.28 -4.02 -9.18
N PRO A 50 16.85 -4.86 -10.15
CA PRO A 50 16.37 -4.35 -11.43
C PRO A 50 15.16 -3.42 -11.24
N PRO A 51 14.96 -2.47 -12.18
CA PRO A 51 13.78 -1.63 -12.20
C PRO A 51 12.49 -2.46 -12.10
N SER A 52 11.48 -1.91 -11.42
CA SER A 52 10.17 -2.57 -11.38
C SER A 52 9.56 -2.61 -12.77
N THR A 53 9.17 -3.80 -13.22
CA THR A 53 8.34 -3.99 -14.43
C THR A 53 6.85 -4.00 -14.12
N GLU A 54 6.47 -4.04 -12.85
CA GLU A 54 5.07 -4.03 -12.43
C GLU A 54 4.39 -2.70 -12.80
N ALA A 55 3.35 -2.78 -13.63
CA ALA A 55 2.48 -1.65 -13.97
C ALA A 55 1.66 -1.19 -12.75
N VAL A 56 1.34 -2.10 -11.83
CA VAL A 56 0.59 -1.83 -10.60
C VAL A 56 1.52 -2.03 -9.41
N GLN A 57 1.65 -1.00 -8.58
CA GLN A 57 2.45 -1.12 -7.36
C GLN A 57 1.73 -1.98 -6.33
N THR A 58 2.46 -2.88 -5.69
CA THR A 58 1.93 -3.70 -4.59
C THR A 58 2.72 -3.50 -3.30
N LEU A 59 2.04 -3.58 -2.16
CA LEU A 59 2.65 -3.67 -0.83
C LEU A 59 2.12 -4.93 -0.15
N LEU A 60 3.01 -5.87 0.15
CA LEU A 60 2.65 -7.17 0.73
C LEU A 60 1.55 -7.92 -0.07
N GLY A 61 1.55 -7.77 -1.39
CA GLY A 61 0.56 -8.37 -2.29
C GLY A 61 -0.76 -7.59 -2.41
N VAL A 62 -0.96 -6.50 -1.66
CA VAL A 62 -2.12 -5.61 -1.81
C VAL A 62 -1.80 -4.54 -2.85
N LYS A 63 -2.70 -4.35 -3.83
CA LYS A 63 -2.55 -3.32 -4.87
C LYS A 63 -2.68 -1.92 -4.28
N LEU A 64 -1.83 -1.00 -4.73
CA LEU A 64 -1.94 0.43 -4.49
C LEU A 64 -2.61 1.07 -5.69
N VAL A 65 -3.65 1.85 -5.45
CA VAL A 65 -4.41 2.56 -6.48
C VAL A 65 -4.54 4.04 -6.13
N PRO A 66 -4.67 4.95 -7.12
CA PRO A 66 -5.01 6.34 -6.85
C PRO A 66 -6.37 6.45 -6.14
N GLY A 67 -6.47 7.35 -5.17
CA GLY A 67 -7.73 7.73 -4.53
C GLY A 67 -7.68 9.18 -4.02
N ASP A 68 -8.79 9.67 -3.48
CA ASP A 68 -8.87 11.05 -2.96
C ASP A 68 -8.21 11.20 -1.58
N THR A 69 -8.11 10.09 -0.84
CA THR A 69 -7.57 10.02 0.52
C THR A 69 -6.81 8.71 0.72
N ASN A 70 -5.95 8.67 1.75
CA ASN A 70 -5.22 7.46 2.10
C ASN A 70 -6.11 6.51 2.91
N ALA A 71 -6.48 5.36 2.33
CA ALA A 71 -7.33 4.38 2.98
C ALA A 71 -7.02 2.96 2.54
N LEU A 72 -7.13 2.01 3.47
CA LEU A 72 -7.22 0.59 3.14
C LEU A 72 -8.68 0.25 2.88
N VAL A 73 -8.98 -0.33 1.73
CA VAL A 73 -10.32 -0.82 1.39
C VAL A 73 -10.38 -2.29 1.76
N ALA A 74 -11.08 -2.59 2.83
CA ALA A 74 -11.25 -3.95 3.34
C ALA A 74 -12.01 -4.82 2.33
N LYS A 75 -11.97 -6.14 2.54
CA LYS A 75 -12.65 -7.14 1.68
C LYS A 75 -14.14 -6.83 1.46
N ASP A 76 -14.82 -6.34 2.50
CA ASP A 76 -16.24 -5.98 2.48
C ASP A 76 -16.51 -4.56 1.92
N GLY A 77 -15.47 -3.83 1.51
CA GLY A 77 -15.57 -2.46 1.00
C GLY A 77 -15.46 -1.37 2.07
N THR A 78 -15.35 -1.73 3.36
CA THR A 78 -15.12 -0.77 4.43
C THR A 78 -13.80 -0.03 4.21
N ARG A 79 -13.83 1.30 4.30
CA ARG A 79 -12.64 2.15 4.17
C ARG A 79 -12.06 2.43 5.55
N VAL A 80 -10.81 2.02 5.76
CA VAL A 80 -10.04 2.27 6.97
C VAL A 80 -9.02 3.38 6.68
N PRO A 81 -9.15 4.57 7.28
CA PRO A 81 -8.20 5.68 7.07
C PRO A 81 -6.77 5.31 7.47
N LEU A 82 -5.78 5.78 6.71
CA LEU A 82 -4.36 5.47 6.90
C LEU A 82 -3.50 6.65 7.39
N GLY A 83 -4.13 7.65 7.99
CA GLY A 83 -3.49 8.88 8.47
C GLY A 83 -4.07 10.11 7.81
#